data_AF-A0A0Q8D4J4-F1
#
_entry.id   AF-A0A0Q8D4J4-F1
#
_cell.length_a   1.000
_cell.length_b   1.000
_cell.length_c   1.000
_cell.angle_alpha   90.00
_cell.angle_beta   90.00
_cell.angle_gamma   90.00
#
_symmetry.space_group_name_H-M   'P 1'
#
loop_
_entity.id
_entity.type
_entity.pdbx_description
1 polymer ?
#
loop_
_entity_poly.entity_id
_entity_poly.type
_entity_poly.pdbx_seq_one_letter_code
_entity_poly.pdbx_strand_id
1 'polypeptide(L)'
;MSSGPTLCALVFFVSAMLLESAVSLRFLLRLRRKHPKQWAHAAQPPLWQDRTLFSARETMLYLKDHAFVSSRDSSGIRYCERNRAAMLAAYWITAVAGVAFLVSVATNGW
;
A
#
# COMPACT_ATOMS: atom_id res chain seq x y z
N MET A 1 -25.09 -24.70 -2.85
CA MET A 1 -24.35 -23.41 -2.90
C MET A 1 -23.11 -23.63 -3.76
N SER A 2 -22.83 -22.76 -4.72
CA SER A 2 -21.67 -22.90 -5.60
C SER A 2 -20.48 -22.18 -4.96
N SER A 3 -19.49 -22.93 -4.49
CA SER A 3 -18.26 -22.40 -3.88
C SER A 3 -17.23 -21.91 -4.91
N GLY A 4 -17.50 -22.09 -6.21
CA GLY A 4 -16.64 -21.63 -7.31
C GLY A 4 -16.37 -20.11 -7.31
N PRO A 5 -17.39 -19.23 -7.30
CA PRO A 5 -17.19 -17.78 -7.31
C PRO A 5 -16.46 -17.25 -6.06
N THR A 6 -16.65 -17.86 -4.89
CA THR A 6 -15.98 -17.45 -3.65
C THR A 6 -14.51 -17.84 -3.63
N LEU A 7 -14.16 -19.04 -4.12
CA LEU A 7 -12.76 -19.44 -4.32
C LEU A 7 -12.03 -18.53 -5.32
N CYS A 8 -12.65 -18.19 -6.44
CA CYS A 8 -12.07 -17.25 -7.41
C CYS A 8 -11.85 -15.86 -6.80
N ALA A 9 -12.83 -15.34 -6.06
CA ALA A 9 -12.72 -14.05 -5.38
C ALA A 9 -11.64 -14.06 -4.29
N LEU A 10 -11.49 -15.17 -3.55
CA LEU A 10 -10.43 -15.35 -2.56
C LEU A 10 -9.04 -15.32 -3.21
N VAL A 11 -8.83 -16.08 -4.28
CA VAL A 11 -7.55 -16.10 -5.01
C VAL A 11 -7.21 -14.70 -5.53
N PHE A 12 -8.20 -14.00 -6.10
CA PHE A 12 -8.00 -12.64 -6.57
C PHE A 12 -7.62 -11.69 -5.42
N PHE A 13 -8.34 -11.75 -4.30
CA PHE A 13 -8.06 -10.93 -3.11
C PHE A 13 -6.67 -11.20 -2.53
N VAL A 14 -6.28 -12.47 -2.38
CA VAL A 14 -4.95 -12.86 -1.89
C VAL A 14 -3.87 -12.38 -2.86
N SER A 15 -4.07 -12.52 -4.17
CA SER A 15 -3.12 -12.04 -5.17
C SER A 15 -2.95 -10.52 -5.14
N ALA A 16 -4.04 -9.77 -4.92
CA ALA A 16 -4.02 -8.32 -4.76
C ALA A 16 -3.25 -7.91 -3.50
N MET A 17 -3.51 -8.57 -2.36
CA MET A 17 -2.77 -8.33 -1.10
C MET A 17 -1.27 -8.60 -1.25
N LEU A 18 -0.89 -9.68 -1.93
CA LEU A 18 0.52 -10.00 -2.19
C LEU A 18 1.18 -8.96 -3.10
N LEU A 19 0.47 -8.51 -4.15
CA LEU A 19 0.96 -7.48 -5.05
C LEU A 19 1.16 -6.14 -4.33
N GLU A 20 0.18 -5.70 -3.54
CA GLU A 20 0.27 -4.49 -2.74
C GLU A 20 1.41 -4.56 -1.72
N SER A 21 1.54 -5.69 -1.03
CA SER A 21 2.64 -5.95 -0.08
C SER A 21 3.99 -5.91 -0.77
N ALA A 22 4.12 -6.51 -1.97
CA ALA A 22 5.37 -6.49 -2.72
C ALA A 22 5.72 -5.08 -3.25
N VAL A 23 4.73 -4.32 -3.75
CA VAL A 23 4.92 -2.95 -4.25
C VAL A 23 5.30 -2.01 -3.09
N SER A 24 4.59 -2.08 -1.97
CA SER A 24 4.87 -1.29 -0.77
C SER A 24 6.25 -1.61 -0.21
N LEU A 25 6.59 -2.90 -0.03
CA LEU A 25 7.89 -3.32 0.46
C LEU A 25 9.02 -2.85 -0.47
N ARG A 26 8.89 -3.03 -1.79
CA ARG A 26 9.90 -2.58 -2.75
C ARG A 26 10.07 -1.06 -2.73
N PHE A 27 8.97 -0.31 -2.63
CA PHE A 27 9.02 1.14 -2.53
C PHE A 27 9.78 1.58 -1.27
N LEU A 28 9.43 1.03 -0.11
CA LEU A 28 10.03 1.38 1.17
C LEU A 28 11.51 1.00 1.23
N LEU A 29 11.87 -0.20 0.77
CA LEU A 29 13.27 -0.64 0.71
C LEU A 29 14.11 0.28 -0.19
N ARG A 30 13.57 0.68 -1.35
CA ARG A 30 14.24 1.63 -2.25
C ARG A 30 14.31 3.03 -1.66
N LEU A 31 13.25 3.51 -1.01
CA LEU A 31 13.22 4.81 -0.35
C LEU A 31 14.28 4.87 0.76
N ARG A 32 14.35 3.84 1.61
CA ARG A 32 15.35 3.73 2.68
C ARG A 32 16.78 3.67 2.14
N ARG A 33 17.02 2.93 1.05
CA ARG A 33 18.36 2.76 0.47
C ARG A 33 18.83 3.97 -0.34
N LYS A 34 17.96 4.60 -1.14
CA LYS A 34 18.33 5.66 -2.08
C LYS A 34 18.09 7.08 -1.55
N HIS A 35 17.10 7.26 -0.66
CA HIS A 35 16.68 8.57 -0.17
C HIS A 35 16.57 8.57 1.36
N PRO A 36 17.69 8.38 2.10
CA PRO A 36 17.67 8.27 3.55
C PRO A 36 17.17 9.56 4.25
N LYS A 37 17.36 10.73 3.62
CA LYS A 37 16.83 12.01 4.12
C LYS A 37 15.30 12.06 4.05
N GLN A 38 14.73 11.63 2.91
CA GLN A 38 13.28 11.48 2.77
C GLN A 38 12.72 10.42 3.73
N TRP A 39 13.43 9.31 3.92
CA TRP A 39 13.06 8.27 4.87
C TRP A 39 13.02 8.79 6.31
N ALA A 40 14.04 9.56 6.72
CA ALA A 40 14.08 10.17 8.05
C ALA A 40 12.94 11.17 8.25
N HIS A 41 12.60 11.96 7.21
CA HIS A 41 11.46 12.87 7.23
C HIS A 41 10.12 12.14 7.36
N ALA A 42 9.93 11.05 6.61
CA ALA A 42 8.74 10.20 6.72
C ALA A 42 8.61 9.51 8.08
N ALA A 43 9.72 9.33 8.81
CA ALA A 43 9.77 8.76 10.15
C ALA A 43 9.63 9.80 11.29
N GLN A 44 9.49 11.09 10.98
CA GLN A 44 9.44 12.17 11.98
C GLN A 44 8.07 12.45 12.62
N PRO A 45 6.95 11.89 12.16
CA PRO A 45 5.91 11.45 13.07
C PRO A 45 6.13 9.96 13.42
N PRO A 46 5.73 9.50 14.62
CA PRO A 46 5.95 8.11 15.08
C PRO A 46 5.18 7.05 14.28
N LEU A 47 4.71 7.37 13.07
CA LEU A 47 3.97 6.49 12.17
C LEU A 47 4.77 5.23 11.79
N TRP A 48 6.08 5.35 11.71
CA TRP A 48 6.99 4.33 11.16
C TRP A 48 7.91 3.72 12.22
N GLN A 49 7.68 4.06 13.50
CA GLN A 49 8.57 3.74 14.62
C GLN A 49 8.30 2.35 15.20
N ASP A 50 7.08 1.82 15.04
CA ASP A 50 6.78 0.41 15.33
C ASP A 50 7.36 -0.47 14.23
N ARG A 51 8.54 -1.01 14.53
CA ARG A 51 9.42 -1.81 13.66
C ARG A 51 8.81 -3.10 13.09
N THR A 52 7.55 -3.42 13.38
CA THR A 52 6.97 -4.73 13.08
C THR A 52 5.90 -4.69 11.99
N LEU A 53 5.17 -3.58 11.81
CA LEU A 53 4.14 -3.47 10.79
C LEU A 53 4.06 -2.03 10.25
N PHE A 54 4.77 -1.79 9.14
CA PHE A 54 4.52 -0.62 8.32
C PHE A 54 3.08 -0.68 7.82
N SER A 55 2.21 0.19 8.33
CA SER A 55 0.82 0.23 7.90
C SER A 55 0.76 0.79 6.48
N ALA A 56 0.25 -0.02 5.54
CA ALA A 56 0.00 0.39 4.16
C ALA A 56 -0.86 1.68 4.10
N ARG A 57 -1.76 1.83 5.07
CA ARG A 57 -2.58 3.03 5.27
C ARG A 57 -1.75 4.27 5.56
N GLU A 58 -0.77 4.22 6.45
CA GLU A 58 0.05 5.40 6.78
C GLU A 58 0.91 5.84 5.59
N THR A 59 1.47 4.86 4.87
CA THR A 59 2.20 5.14 3.61
C THR A 59 1.27 5.76 2.57
N MET A 60 0.03 5.25 2.47
CA MET A 60 -0.99 5.79 1.59
C MET A 60 -1.39 7.22 1.97
N LEU A 61 -1.61 7.52 3.25
CA LEU A 61 -1.92 8.87 3.74
C LEU A 61 -0.77 9.84 3.46
N TYR A 62 0.46 9.44 3.76
CA TYR A 62 1.67 10.22 3.49
C TYR A 62 1.80 10.60 2.00
N LEU A 63 1.49 9.66 1.10
CA LEU A 63 1.50 9.89 -0.34
C LEU A 63 0.27 10.67 -0.83
N LYS A 64 -0.90 10.43 -0.25
CA LYS A 64 -2.15 11.13 -0.59
C LYS A 64 -2.04 12.61 -0.27
N ASP A 65 -1.59 12.94 0.93
CA ASP A 65 -1.55 14.29 1.50
C ASP A 65 -0.30 15.09 1.08
N HIS A 66 0.51 14.55 0.18
CA HIS A 66 1.73 15.21 -0.32
C HIS A 66 2.71 15.62 0.79
N ALA A 67 2.65 14.97 1.96
CA ALA A 67 3.53 15.26 3.09
C ALA A 67 5.03 15.07 2.76
N PHE A 68 5.33 14.32 1.69
CA PHE A 68 6.68 14.18 1.16
C PHE A 68 7.26 15.46 0.56
N VAL A 69 6.44 16.40 0.09
CA VAL A 69 6.87 17.67 -0.52
C VAL A 69 7.50 18.62 0.50
N SER A 70 7.16 18.50 1.78
CA SER A 70 7.77 19.32 2.84
C SER A 70 9.21 18.91 3.19
N SER A 71 9.70 17.80 2.64
CA SER A 71 11.10 17.40 2.76
C SER A 71 12.02 18.30 1.95
N ARG A 72 13.27 18.50 2.41
CA ARG A 72 14.31 19.21 1.65
C ARG A 72 15.01 18.32 0.60
N ASP A 73 14.59 17.06 0.43
CA ASP A 73 15.19 16.11 -0.52
C ASP A 73 14.42 16.07 -1.86
N SER A 74 14.84 16.90 -2.81
CA SER A 74 14.23 17.00 -4.15
C SER A 74 14.25 15.67 -4.92
N SER A 75 15.26 14.83 -4.69
CA SER A 75 15.39 13.52 -5.33
C SER A 75 14.37 12.52 -4.76
N GLY A 76 14.16 12.56 -3.44
CA GLY A 76 13.16 11.76 -2.73
C GLY A 76 11.73 12.17 -3.10
N ILE A 77 11.47 13.47 -3.22
CA ILE A 77 10.18 14.00 -3.67
C ILE A 77 9.81 13.45 -5.05
N ARG A 78 10.72 13.57 -6.04
CA ARG A 78 10.47 13.06 -7.40
C ARG A 78 10.25 11.54 -7.43
N TYR A 79 10.94 10.80 -6.57
CA TYR A 79 10.72 9.35 -6.44
C TYR A 79 9.33 9.02 -5.85
N CYS A 80 8.93 9.70 -4.78
CA CYS A 80 7.60 9.56 -4.18
C CYS A 80 6.52 9.90 -5.20
N GLU A 81 6.66 11.01 -5.91
CA GLU A 81 5.68 11.49 -6.88
C GLU A 81 5.50 10.54 -8.06
N ARG A 82 6.60 9.98 -8.59
CA ARG A 82 6.55 9.00 -9.68
C ARG A 82 5.87 7.68 -9.27
N ASN A 83 6.04 7.25 -8.03
CA ASN A 83 5.48 5.97 -7.56
C ASN A 83 4.13 6.13 -6.85
N ARG A 84 3.70 7.35 -6.55
CA ARG A 84 2.45 7.68 -5.85
C ARG A 84 1.25 7.04 -6.51
N ALA A 85 1.08 7.24 -7.82
CA ALA A 85 -0.07 6.70 -8.55
C ALA A 85 -0.14 5.17 -8.47
N ALA A 86 1.00 4.49 -8.61
CA ALA A 86 1.09 3.04 -8.52
C ALA A 86 0.75 2.52 -7.12
N MET A 87 1.23 3.18 -6.06
CA MET A 87 0.91 2.78 -4.68
C MET A 87 -0.55 3.03 -4.32
N LEU A 88 -1.10 4.18 -4.72
CA LEU A 88 -2.53 4.48 -4.52
C LEU A 88 -3.41 3.50 -5.29
N ALA A 89 -3.08 3.20 -6.55
CA ALA A 89 -3.81 2.22 -7.34
C ALA A 89 -3.76 0.83 -6.69
N ALA A 90 -2.59 0.36 -6.27
CA ALA A 90 -2.45 -0.94 -5.60
C ALA A 90 -3.32 -1.01 -4.32
N TYR A 91 -3.27 0.03 -3.48
CA TYR A 91 -4.07 0.12 -2.26
C TYR A 91 -5.59 0.06 -2.56
N TRP A 92 -6.07 0.86 -3.52
CA TRP A 92 -7.49 0.88 -3.89
C TRP A 92 -7.94 -0.44 -4.54
N ILE A 93 -7.09 -1.07 -5.35
CA ILE A 93 -7.39 -2.37 -5.96
C ILE A 93 -7.59 -3.43 -4.86
N THR A 94 -6.71 -3.48 -3.85
CA THR A 94 -6.88 -4.42 -2.74
C THR A 94 -8.15 -4.14 -1.94
N ALA A 95 -8.47 -2.87 -1.68
CA ALA A 95 -9.71 -2.49 -0.99
C ALA A 95 -10.96 -2.95 -1.77
N VAL A 96 -11.00 -2.69 -3.08
CA VAL A 96 -12.11 -3.13 -3.95
C VAL A 96 -12.18 -4.65 -4.02
N ALA A 97 -11.04 -5.35 -4.13
CA ALA A 97 -11.00 -6.81 -4.13
C ALA A 97 -11.52 -7.39 -2.80
N GLY A 98 -11.19 -6.76 -1.67
CA GLY A 98 -11.68 -7.16 -0.36
C GLY A 98 -13.19 -6.98 -0.20
N VAL A 99 -13.73 -5.85 -0.68
CA VAL A 99 -15.18 -5.63 -0.70
C VAL A 99 -15.88 -6.64 -1.61
N ALA A 100 -15.35 -6.88 -2.81
CA ALA A 100 -15.91 -7.86 -3.74
C ALA A 100 -15.90 -9.28 -3.14
N PHE A 101 -14.83 -9.64 -2.43
CA PHE A 101 -14.75 -10.91 -1.71
C PHE A 101 -15.82 -11.02 -0.62
N LEU A 102 -15.97 -9.99 0.24
CA LEU A 102 -16.99 -9.98 1.28
C LEU A 102 -18.42 -10.06 0.72
N VAL A 103 -18.71 -9.34 -0.37
CA VAL A 103 -19.99 -9.42 -1.07
C VAL A 103 -20.22 -10.83 -1.60
N SER A 104 -19.21 -11.43 -2.24
CA SER A 104 -19.30 -12.79 -2.78
C SER A 104 -19.60 -13.82 -1.68
N VAL A 105 -18.93 -13.71 -0.53
CA VAL A 105 -19.17 -14.56 0.65
C VAL A 105 -20.57 -14.33 1.22
N ALA A 106 -21.03 -13.08 1.31
CA ALA A 106 -22.36 -12.76 1.83
C ALA A 106 -23.49 -13.27 0.93
N THR A 107 -23.32 -13.25 -0.40
CA THR A 107 -24.36 -13.68 -1.35
C THR A 107 -24.35 -15.18 -1.62
N ASN A 108 -23.17 -15.82 -1.66
CA ASN A 108 -23.04 -17.23 -2.05
C ASN A 108 -22.78 -18.18 -0.88
N GLY A 109 -22.47 -17.65 0.30
CA GLY A 109 -21.97 -18.42 1.44
C GLY A 109 -20.55 -18.93 1.21
N TRP A 110 -20.05 -19.73 2.16
CA TRP A 110 -18.80 -20.49 2.01
C TRP A 110 -19.05 -21.82 1.30
#